data_AF-A0A6N2WNX9-F1
#
_entry.id   AF-A0A6N2WNX9-F1
#
_cell.length_a   1.000
_cell.length_b   1.000
_cell.length_c   1.000
_cell.angle_alpha   90.00
_cell.angle_beta   90.00
_cell.angle_gamma   90.00
#
_symmetry.space_group_name_H-M   'P 1'
#
loop_
_entity.id
_entity.type
_entity.pdbx_description
1 polymer ?
#
loop_
_entity_poly.entity_id
_entity_poly.type
_entity_poly.pdbx_seq_one_letter_code
_entity_poly.pdbx_strand_id
1 'polypeptide(L)'
;MIHVVGKLGIVLLLSLLVQSCEHKELCYDHAHVVDLDIVFDWSEAPYAKPRTMVIQFFRMDGSYYATRELASPAGGKIRIEADKYKVLFHNGEMEFVGEIGDTYATYELTTKPQSILAPMGRSELNALPPEATANQPVRNIPEIVWGGKLEYVDIQEGKDDQSVTLVLREITTEYTIEVLNVENMSPELDVSGALSSMAECWRIEANKPSGMLVTMPFELQRCYDEKKLIARFASFGHCPDSEDKHTFFIYTSNQTYYDFDVTNQIHDKSSGLKHIHIVIDGLKLPSAEGGMSPSIDGWNDVEDNDIEMN
;
A
#
# COMPACT_ATOMS: atom_id res chain seq x y z
N MET A 1 43.59 66.56 -34.55
CA MET A 1 43.92 65.94 -33.25
C MET A 1 42.74 65.26 -32.52
N ILE A 2 41.57 65.08 -33.16
CA ILE A 2 40.36 64.52 -32.51
C ILE A 2 40.07 63.06 -32.94
N HIS A 3 40.66 62.58 -34.05
CA HIS A 3 40.36 61.24 -34.59
C HIS A 3 41.28 60.09 -34.10
N VAL A 4 42.42 60.40 -33.47
CA VAL A 4 43.35 59.38 -32.97
C VAL A 4 43.03 58.98 -31.52
N VAL A 5 42.51 59.91 -30.72
CA VAL A 5 42.14 59.67 -29.31
C VAL A 5 40.90 58.79 -29.18
N GLY A 6 39.95 58.90 -30.11
CA GLY A 6 38.72 58.09 -30.10
C GLY A 6 38.96 56.60 -30.39
N LYS A 7 39.91 56.28 -31.27
CA LYS A 7 40.21 54.87 -31.61
C LYS A 7 41.02 54.15 -30.52
N LEU A 8 41.90 54.86 -29.82
CA LEU A 8 42.66 54.28 -28.71
C LEU A 8 41.78 54.01 -27.48
N GLY A 9 40.81 54.89 -27.21
CA GLY A 9 39.82 54.69 -26.14
C GLY A 9 38.88 53.50 -26.38
N ILE A 10 38.50 53.25 -27.63
CA ILE A 10 37.62 52.12 -27.98
C ILE A 10 38.35 50.78 -27.85
N VAL A 11 39.63 50.70 -28.24
CA VAL A 11 40.43 49.47 -28.08
C VAL A 11 40.69 49.15 -26.61
N LEU A 12 40.91 50.18 -25.77
CA LEU A 12 41.11 50.00 -24.33
C LEU A 12 39.82 49.61 -23.58
N LEU A 13 38.65 50.09 -24.03
CA LEU A 13 37.35 49.66 -23.49
C LEU A 13 36.97 48.24 -23.90
N LEU A 14 37.35 47.79 -25.11
CA LEU A 14 37.08 46.43 -25.58
C LEU A 14 37.96 45.38 -24.88
N SER A 15 39.18 45.73 -24.45
CA SER A 15 40.04 44.82 -23.67
C SER A 15 39.55 44.60 -22.23
N LEU A 16 38.72 45.48 -21.68
CA LEU A 16 38.14 45.35 -20.34
C LEU A 16 36.89 44.45 -20.30
N LEU A 17 36.33 44.07 -21.45
CA LEU A 17 35.17 43.18 -21.55
C LEU A 17 35.53 41.69 -21.65
N VAL A 18 36.83 41.34 -21.64
CA VAL A 18 37.30 39.95 -21.83
C VAL A 18 37.87 39.31 -20.55
N GLN A 19 37.70 39.94 -19.38
CA GLN A 19 38.20 39.43 -18.10
C GLN A 19 37.10 39.11 -17.07
N SER A 20 35.94 38.63 -17.53
CA SER A 20 34.98 37.99 -16.62
C SER A 20 34.35 36.77 -17.30
N CYS A 21 35.19 35.80 -17.60
CA CYS A 21 34.80 34.44 -17.26
C CYS A 21 35.28 34.25 -15.83
N GLU A 22 34.47 34.59 -14.83
CA GLU A 22 34.50 33.74 -13.64
C GLU A 22 34.21 32.34 -14.18
N HIS A 23 35.27 31.53 -14.26
CA HIS A 23 35.06 30.10 -14.27
C HIS A 23 34.24 29.88 -13.01
N LYS A 24 32.96 29.53 -13.18
CA LYS A 24 32.19 28.94 -12.11
C LYS A 24 33.03 27.73 -11.76
N GLU A 25 33.88 27.85 -10.74
CA GLU A 25 34.49 26.71 -10.08
C GLU A 25 33.30 25.77 -9.95
N LEU A 26 33.31 24.68 -10.72
CA LEU A 26 32.46 23.57 -10.44
C LEU A 26 32.83 23.30 -8.99
N CYS A 27 31.95 23.71 -8.07
CA CYS A 27 31.96 23.21 -6.72
C CYS A 27 31.76 21.72 -6.90
N TYR A 28 32.87 21.04 -7.15
CA TYR A 28 33.05 19.64 -6.90
C TYR A 28 33.07 19.55 -5.38
N ASP A 29 31.93 19.83 -4.76
CA ASP A 29 31.59 19.16 -3.53
C ASP A 29 31.47 17.71 -3.99
N HIS A 30 32.61 17.02 -3.97
CA HIS A 30 32.70 15.62 -4.32
C HIS A 30 31.99 14.90 -3.19
N ALA A 31 30.66 14.85 -3.24
CA ALA A 31 29.93 13.79 -2.57
C ALA A 31 30.65 12.50 -2.99
N HIS A 32 31.32 11.86 -2.05
CA HIS A 32 32.20 10.73 -2.31
C HIS A 32 31.32 9.52 -2.64
N VAL A 33 30.83 9.48 -3.88
CA VAL A 33 29.92 8.45 -4.36
C VAL A 33 30.70 7.15 -4.53
N VAL A 34 30.29 6.13 -3.79
CA VAL A 34 30.87 4.79 -3.80
C VAL A 34 29.86 3.78 -4.33
N ASP A 35 30.36 2.61 -4.73
CA ASP A 35 29.53 1.47 -5.11
C ASP A 35 29.18 0.67 -3.84
N LEU A 36 27.89 0.37 -3.65
CA LEU A 36 27.37 -0.44 -2.55
C LEU A 36 26.60 -1.62 -3.11
N ASP A 37 26.91 -2.82 -2.65
CA ASP A 37 26.17 -4.03 -2.99
C ASP A 37 25.00 -4.23 -2.02
N ILE A 38 23.77 -4.19 -2.53
CA ILE A 38 22.58 -4.50 -1.75
C ILE A 38 22.30 -5.99 -1.87
N VAL A 39 22.12 -6.67 -0.74
CA VAL A 39 21.68 -8.05 -0.67
C VAL A 39 20.33 -8.11 0.02
N PHE A 40 19.35 -8.73 -0.61
CA PHE A 40 18.06 -9.00 0.02
C PHE A 40 18.07 -10.40 0.64
N ASP A 41 17.87 -10.46 1.96
CA ASP A 41 17.74 -11.70 2.70
C ASP A 41 16.26 -12.07 2.85
N TRP A 42 15.88 -13.14 2.15
CA TRP A 42 14.53 -13.71 2.12
C TRP A 42 14.32 -14.86 3.11
N SER A 43 15.23 -15.05 4.07
CA SER A 43 15.15 -16.17 5.02
C SER A 43 13.84 -16.20 5.81
N GLU A 44 13.22 -15.05 6.07
CA GLU A 44 11.93 -14.95 6.76
C GLU A 44 10.71 -15.00 5.82
N ALA A 45 10.91 -14.96 4.50
CA ALA A 45 9.85 -15.08 3.49
C ALA A 45 10.36 -15.81 2.23
N PRO A 46 10.80 -17.08 2.34
CA PRO A 46 11.46 -17.80 1.24
C PRO A 46 10.55 -18.10 0.03
N TYR A 47 9.25 -17.95 0.20
CA TYR A 47 8.23 -18.10 -0.85
C TYR A 47 8.04 -16.84 -1.69
N ALA A 48 8.51 -15.68 -1.23
CA ALA A 48 8.30 -14.40 -1.88
C ALA A 48 9.08 -14.33 -3.20
N LYS A 49 8.43 -13.74 -4.22
CA LYS A 49 8.98 -13.58 -5.57
C LYS A 49 8.62 -12.21 -6.15
N PRO A 50 8.98 -11.10 -5.49
CA PRO A 50 8.71 -9.78 -6.04
C PRO A 50 9.52 -9.53 -7.32
N ARG A 51 8.99 -8.68 -8.19
CA ARG A 51 9.66 -8.28 -9.44
C ARG A 51 10.71 -7.21 -9.18
N THR A 52 10.39 -6.25 -8.34
CA THR A 52 11.28 -5.16 -7.96
C THR A 52 11.28 -4.93 -6.46
N MET A 53 12.32 -4.27 -5.98
CA MET A 53 12.48 -3.85 -4.59
C MET A 53 12.79 -2.36 -4.55
N VAL A 54 12.07 -1.63 -3.72
CA VAL A 54 12.25 -0.21 -3.45
C VAL A 54 13.00 -0.04 -2.14
N ILE A 55 14.01 0.85 -2.16
CA ILE A 55 14.86 1.18 -1.03
C ILE A 55 14.86 2.69 -0.86
N GLN A 56 14.36 3.16 0.27
CA GLN A 56 14.34 4.55 0.67
C GLN A 56 15.48 4.82 1.66
N PHE A 57 16.40 5.70 1.26
CA PHE A 57 17.49 6.18 2.10
C PHE A 57 17.11 7.52 2.73
N PHE A 58 17.29 7.60 4.03
CA PHE A 58 17.12 8.81 4.83
C PHE A 58 18.41 9.14 5.55
N ARG A 59 18.74 10.43 5.69
CA ARG A 59 19.85 10.88 6.52
C ARG A 59 19.55 10.56 7.99
N MET A 60 20.58 10.61 8.84
CA MET A 60 20.41 10.28 10.27
C MET A 60 19.43 11.19 11.01
N ASP A 61 19.24 12.44 10.55
CA ASP A 61 18.24 13.37 11.06
C ASP A 61 16.79 13.04 10.62
N GLY A 62 16.61 12.03 9.76
CA GLY A 62 15.33 11.56 9.25
C GLY A 62 14.88 12.21 7.93
N SER A 63 15.64 13.17 7.39
CA SER A 63 15.34 13.78 6.10
C SER A 63 15.53 12.79 4.95
N TYR A 64 14.64 12.87 3.95
CA TYR A 64 14.77 12.10 2.72
C TYR A 64 16.10 12.40 2.01
N TYR A 65 16.76 11.34 1.54
CA TYR A 65 17.96 11.46 0.71
C TYR A 65 17.73 10.93 -0.71
N ALA A 66 17.38 9.66 -0.85
CA ALA A 66 17.25 9.05 -2.16
C ALA A 66 16.42 7.76 -2.17
N THR A 67 15.77 7.49 -3.29
CA THR A 67 15.13 6.21 -3.59
C THR A 67 15.98 5.41 -4.57
N ARG A 68 16.05 4.10 -4.40
CA ARG A 68 16.62 3.15 -5.37
C ARG A 68 15.64 2.03 -5.61
N GLU A 69 15.50 1.63 -6.87
CA GLU A 69 14.69 0.48 -7.25
C GLU A 69 15.59 -0.56 -7.93
N LEU A 70 15.50 -1.81 -7.49
CA LEU A 70 16.25 -2.93 -8.03
C LEU A 70 15.28 -3.95 -8.64
N ALA A 71 15.48 -4.28 -9.91
CA ALA A 71 14.67 -5.28 -10.65
C ALA A 71 15.12 -6.73 -10.39
N SER A 72 15.63 -7.01 -9.20
CA SER A 72 16.17 -8.32 -8.83
C SER A 72 15.90 -8.59 -7.36
N PRO A 73 15.23 -9.71 -7.01
CA PRO A 73 15.03 -10.11 -5.62
C PRO A 73 16.33 -10.59 -4.97
N ALA A 74 17.41 -10.83 -5.72
CA ALA A 74 18.72 -11.13 -5.12
C ALA A 74 19.46 -9.87 -4.63
N GLY A 75 19.00 -8.68 -5.03
CA GLY A 75 19.69 -7.42 -4.81
C GLY A 75 20.53 -7.01 -6.01
N GLY A 76 21.52 -6.14 -5.77
CA GLY A 76 22.37 -5.58 -6.81
C GLY A 76 23.14 -4.34 -6.36
N LYS A 77 24.03 -3.87 -7.23
CA LYS A 77 24.89 -2.72 -6.96
C LYS A 77 24.16 -1.40 -7.19
N ILE A 78 24.34 -0.47 -6.27
CA ILE A 78 23.90 0.92 -6.39
C ILE A 78 25.08 1.87 -6.21
N ARG A 79 24.92 3.11 -6.66
CA ARG A 79 25.84 4.22 -6.36
C ARG A 79 25.20 5.19 -5.38
N ILE A 80 25.94 5.53 -4.33
CA ILE A 80 25.46 6.34 -3.21
C ILE A 80 26.62 7.09 -2.55
N GLU A 81 26.35 8.28 -2.01
CA GLU A 81 27.33 9.06 -1.25
C GLU A 81 27.73 8.34 0.04
N ALA A 82 29.03 8.32 0.32
CA ALA A 82 29.58 7.85 1.59
C ALA A 82 29.08 8.74 2.74
N ASP A 83 28.13 8.22 3.51
CA ASP A 83 27.54 8.84 4.69
C ASP A 83 26.80 7.76 5.51
N LYS A 84 26.13 8.19 6.58
CA LYS A 84 25.30 7.36 7.46
C LYS A 84 23.83 7.54 7.12
N TYR A 85 23.13 6.42 6.98
CA TYR A 85 21.73 6.42 6.60
C TYR A 85 20.88 5.54 7.50
N LYS A 86 19.59 5.88 7.54
CA LYS A 86 18.50 4.98 7.88
C LYS A 86 17.85 4.51 6.58
N VAL A 87 17.44 3.26 6.53
CA VAL A 87 16.89 2.66 5.31
C VAL A 87 15.53 2.04 5.61
N LEU A 88 14.55 2.35 4.76
CA LEU A 88 13.27 1.64 4.69
C LEU A 88 13.21 0.93 3.34
N PHE A 89 12.63 -0.26 3.29
CA PHE A 89 12.57 -1.03 2.05
C PHE A 89 11.30 -1.86 1.96
N HIS A 90 10.82 -2.08 0.75
CA HIS A 90 9.67 -2.95 0.44
C HIS A 90 9.73 -3.43 -1.01
N ASN A 91 8.92 -4.41 -1.40
CA ASN A 91 8.73 -4.74 -2.81
C ASN A 91 8.06 -3.59 -3.57
N GLY A 92 8.46 -3.39 -4.83
CA GLY A 92 7.87 -2.41 -5.75
C GLY A 92 6.83 -3.03 -6.67
N GLU A 93 6.52 -2.31 -7.75
CA GLU A 93 5.51 -2.67 -8.77
C GLU A 93 4.17 -3.12 -8.16
N MET A 94 3.58 -2.27 -7.32
CA MET A 94 2.26 -2.48 -6.73
C MET A 94 1.21 -1.61 -7.44
N GLU A 95 0.13 -2.22 -7.89
CA GLU A 95 -1.02 -1.58 -8.53
C GLU A 95 -1.88 -0.85 -7.50
N PHE A 96 -2.13 -1.47 -6.34
CA PHE A 96 -3.11 -0.97 -5.36
C PHE A 96 -2.50 -0.22 -4.18
N VAL A 97 -1.19 -0.35 -3.99
CA VAL A 97 -0.44 0.37 -2.96
C VAL A 97 0.26 1.60 -3.55
N GLY A 98 0.26 2.70 -2.81
CA GLY A 98 1.05 3.91 -3.06
C GLY A 98 1.97 4.23 -1.88
N GLU A 99 2.88 5.18 -2.09
CA GLU A 99 3.84 5.65 -1.09
C GLU A 99 3.51 7.10 -0.72
N ILE A 100 3.52 7.42 0.57
CA ILE A 100 3.32 8.78 1.09
C ILE A 100 4.34 9.13 2.18
N GLY A 101 4.52 10.42 2.42
CA GLY A 101 5.47 10.94 3.42
C GLY A 101 6.90 11.09 2.88
N ASP A 102 7.63 12.05 3.44
CA ASP A 102 8.93 12.52 2.95
C ASP A 102 10.03 12.50 4.03
N THR A 103 9.75 11.88 5.18
CA THR A 103 10.73 11.68 6.26
C THR A 103 10.72 10.22 6.72
N TYR A 104 11.79 9.81 7.39
CA TYR A 104 11.91 8.46 7.94
C TYR A 104 10.74 8.07 8.84
N ALA A 105 10.20 9.02 9.61
CA ALA A 105 9.11 8.79 10.57
C ALA A 105 7.72 8.84 9.94
N THR A 106 7.58 9.47 8.77
CA THR A 106 6.29 9.71 8.10
C THR A 106 6.11 8.89 6.83
N TYR A 107 7.14 8.20 6.37
CA TYR A 107 7.05 7.35 5.19
C TYR A 107 6.15 6.13 5.45
N GLU A 108 5.12 6.00 4.63
CA GLU A 108 4.09 4.97 4.75
C GLU A 108 3.69 4.41 3.39
N LEU A 109 3.23 3.16 3.42
CA LEU A 109 2.50 2.55 2.31
C LEU A 109 1.01 2.76 2.54
N THR A 110 0.29 3.19 1.52
CA THR A 110 -1.14 3.50 1.60
C THR A 110 -1.92 2.78 0.51
N THR A 111 -3.14 2.36 0.81
CA THR A 111 -4.05 1.76 -0.16
C THR A 111 -4.72 2.83 -1.02
N LYS A 112 -4.79 2.62 -2.33
CA LYS A 112 -5.43 3.55 -3.28
C LYS A 112 -6.96 3.51 -3.16
N PRO A 113 -7.70 4.60 -3.42
CA PRO A 113 -9.16 4.58 -3.40
C PRO A 113 -9.77 3.59 -4.42
N GLN A 114 -10.93 3.00 -4.09
CA GLN A 114 -11.77 2.27 -5.04
C GLN A 114 -13.27 2.45 -4.75
N SER A 115 -14.12 1.99 -5.66
CA SER A 115 -15.57 1.89 -5.43
C SER A 115 -15.91 0.62 -4.64
N ILE A 116 -16.92 0.69 -3.77
CA ILE A 116 -17.36 -0.44 -2.95
C ILE A 116 -17.86 -1.62 -3.79
N LEU A 117 -18.36 -1.36 -5.00
CA LEU A 117 -18.85 -2.39 -5.94
C LEU A 117 -17.89 -2.68 -7.09
N ALA A 118 -16.65 -2.17 -7.03
CA ALA A 118 -15.63 -2.45 -8.03
C ALA A 118 -15.41 -3.96 -8.25
N PRO A 119 -15.44 -4.84 -7.22
CA PRO A 119 -15.28 -6.28 -7.43
C PRO A 119 -16.39 -6.94 -8.26
N MET A 120 -17.56 -6.30 -8.39
CA MET A 120 -18.64 -6.76 -9.28
C MET A 120 -18.59 -6.09 -10.66
N GLY A 121 -17.55 -5.32 -10.98
CA GLY A 121 -17.46 -4.55 -12.22
C GLY A 121 -18.49 -3.40 -12.31
N ARG A 122 -18.95 -2.90 -11.16
CA ARG A 122 -20.04 -1.89 -11.06
C ARG A 122 -19.56 -0.59 -10.42
N SER A 123 -18.32 -0.19 -10.67
CA SER A 123 -17.71 1.00 -10.08
C SER A 123 -18.49 2.31 -10.33
N GLU A 124 -19.21 2.39 -11.44
CA GLU A 124 -20.04 3.54 -11.84
C GLU A 124 -21.31 3.72 -11.01
N LEU A 125 -21.72 2.69 -10.26
CA LEU A 125 -22.83 2.80 -9.33
C LEU A 125 -22.31 3.49 -8.07
N ASN A 126 -22.87 4.67 -7.76
CA ASN A 126 -22.58 5.42 -6.53
C ASN A 126 -23.20 4.76 -5.31
N ALA A 127 -22.83 3.52 -5.01
CA ALA A 127 -23.15 2.89 -3.74
C ALA A 127 -22.20 3.40 -2.67
N LEU A 128 -22.78 3.86 -1.58
CA LEU A 128 -22.03 4.18 -0.37
C LEU A 128 -22.03 2.93 0.52
N PRO A 129 -20.99 2.74 1.36
CA PRO A 129 -21.09 1.82 2.48
C PRO A 129 -22.34 2.14 3.33
N PRO A 130 -22.96 1.14 3.98
CA PRO A 130 -24.06 1.35 4.91
C PRO A 130 -23.77 2.45 5.93
N GLU A 131 -24.81 3.11 6.45
CA GLU A 131 -24.69 4.30 7.31
C GLU A 131 -23.70 4.11 8.47
N ALA A 132 -23.67 2.91 9.05
CA ALA A 132 -22.75 2.54 10.13
C ALA A 132 -21.25 2.73 9.79
N THR A 133 -20.88 2.64 8.51
CA THR A 133 -19.50 2.81 8.03
C THR A 133 -19.37 3.90 6.96
N ALA A 134 -20.39 4.73 6.78
CA ALA A 134 -20.43 5.76 5.74
C ALA A 134 -19.32 6.81 5.83
N ASN A 135 -18.72 6.98 7.02
CA ASN A 135 -17.59 7.90 7.24
C ASN A 135 -16.23 7.28 6.89
N GLN A 136 -16.14 5.98 6.65
CA GLN A 136 -14.90 5.30 6.28
C GLN A 136 -14.69 5.36 4.77
N PRO A 137 -13.55 5.88 4.28
CA PRO A 137 -13.22 5.83 2.87
C PRO A 137 -13.14 4.39 2.38
N VAL A 138 -13.49 4.19 1.11
CA VAL A 138 -13.36 2.88 0.46
C VAL A 138 -12.00 2.78 -0.21
N ARG A 139 -11.21 1.76 0.16
CA ARG A 139 -9.83 1.58 -0.30
C ARG A 139 -9.61 0.21 -0.93
N ASN A 140 -8.62 0.14 -1.81
CA ASN A 140 -8.14 -1.12 -2.37
C ASN A 140 -7.62 -2.05 -1.30
N ILE A 141 -7.67 -3.34 -1.62
CA ILE A 141 -6.93 -4.35 -0.90
C ILE A 141 -5.48 -4.26 -1.36
N PRO A 142 -4.51 -4.15 -0.44
CA PRO A 142 -3.11 -4.13 -0.82
C PRO A 142 -2.68 -5.49 -1.37
N GLU A 143 -1.70 -5.49 -2.27
CA GLU A 143 -0.93 -6.69 -2.54
C GLU A 143 -0.20 -7.17 -1.27
N ILE A 144 0.28 -8.43 -1.27
CA ILE A 144 1.19 -8.87 -0.21
C ILE A 144 2.45 -8.02 -0.27
N VAL A 145 2.82 -7.44 0.87
CA VAL A 145 4.00 -6.59 0.97
C VAL A 145 5.04 -7.26 1.86
N TRP A 146 6.27 -7.32 1.34
CA TRP A 146 7.46 -7.68 2.08
C TRP A 146 8.35 -6.46 2.22
N GLY A 147 8.69 -6.10 3.46
CA GLY A 147 9.48 -4.92 3.74
C GLY A 147 10.10 -4.94 5.12
N GLY A 148 10.76 -3.83 5.47
CA GLY A 148 11.44 -3.69 6.73
C GLY A 148 12.23 -2.40 6.83
N LYS A 149 13.06 -2.34 7.88
CA LYS A 149 13.92 -1.20 8.15
C LYS A 149 15.32 -1.65 8.55
N LEU A 150 16.29 -0.81 8.22
CA LEU A 150 17.65 -0.85 8.76
C LEU A 150 17.92 0.52 9.39
N GLU A 151 18.02 0.57 10.71
CA GLU A 151 18.11 1.83 11.46
C GLU A 151 19.45 2.55 11.31
N TYR A 152 20.48 1.84 10.84
CA TYR A 152 21.81 2.39 10.66
C TYR A 152 22.59 1.60 9.60
N VAL A 153 23.11 2.31 8.60
CA VAL A 153 24.16 1.85 7.70
C VAL A 153 25.21 2.94 7.57
N ASP A 154 26.48 2.56 7.64
CA ASP A 154 27.64 3.46 7.50
C ASP A 154 28.37 3.11 6.22
N ILE A 155 28.31 4.02 5.24
CA ILE A 155 28.90 3.84 3.92
C ILE A 155 30.19 4.65 3.90
N GLN A 156 31.32 3.95 3.78
CA GLN A 156 32.64 4.55 3.97
C GLN A 156 33.29 4.90 2.63
N GLU A 157 33.98 6.05 2.58
CA GLU A 157 34.82 6.39 1.45
C GLU A 157 36.03 5.44 1.36
N GLY A 158 36.47 5.12 0.13
CA GLY A 158 37.72 4.40 -0.12
C GLY A 158 37.70 2.93 0.30
N LYS A 159 36.53 2.42 0.69
CA LYS A 159 36.31 1.01 0.98
C LYS A 159 35.65 0.33 -0.21
N ASP A 160 36.42 -0.56 -0.84
CA ASP A 160 35.94 -1.41 -1.92
C ASP A 160 35.02 -2.52 -1.37
N ASP A 161 34.15 -3.06 -2.24
CA ASP A 161 33.29 -4.22 -1.97
C ASP A 161 32.39 -4.13 -0.73
N GLN A 162 31.90 -2.92 -0.41
CA GLN A 162 30.91 -2.72 0.65
C GLN A 162 29.58 -3.37 0.27
N SER A 163 28.98 -4.08 1.22
CA SER A 163 27.65 -4.64 1.09
C SER A 163 26.77 -4.36 2.30
N VAL A 164 25.47 -4.31 2.06
CA VAL A 164 24.45 -4.25 3.11
C VAL A 164 23.38 -5.30 2.85
N THR A 165 23.04 -6.04 3.90
CA THR A 165 21.97 -7.03 3.87
C THR A 165 20.70 -6.44 4.46
N LEU A 166 19.61 -6.52 3.70
CA LEU A 166 18.27 -6.09 4.11
C LEU A 166 17.41 -7.33 4.31
N VAL A 167 16.90 -7.55 5.52
CA VAL A 167 16.09 -8.74 5.86
C VAL A 167 14.62 -8.46 5.60
N LEU A 168 14.00 -9.24 4.71
CA LEU A 168 12.63 -9.05 4.26
C LEU A 168 11.66 -9.87 5.08
N ARG A 169 10.57 -9.23 5.49
CA ARG A 169 9.47 -9.85 6.24
C ARG A 169 8.15 -9.45 5.62
N GLU A 170 7.18 -10.34 5.64
CA GLU A 170 5.82 -9.97 5.27
C GLU A 170 5.27 -8.98 6.30
N ILE A 171 4.81 -7.82 5.84
CA ILE A 171 4.23 -6.76 6.69
C ILE A 171 2.70 -6.73 6.60
N THR A 172 2.13 -7.41 5.61
CA THR A 172 0.68 -7.66 5.55
C THR A 172 0.25 -8.78 6.49
N THR A 173 -1.07 -8.84 6.72
CA THR A 173 -1.79 -9.91 7.40
C THR A 173 -2.76 -10.55 6.40
N GLU A 174 -2.79 -11.88 6.35
CA GLU A 174 -3.72 -12.62 5.49
C GLU A 174 -5.09 -12.74 6.17
N TYR A 175 -6.15 -12.54 5.39
CA TYR A 175 -7.53 -12.76 5.79
C TYR A 175 -8.12 -13.87 4.93
N THR A 176 -8.77 -14.84 5.58
CA THR A 176 -9.64 -15.82 4.94
C THR A 176 -11.06 -15.62 5.44
N ILE A 177 -12.01 -15.49 4.52
CA ILE A 177 -13.43 -15.42 4.85
C ILE A 177 -14.13 -16.59 4.20
N GLU A 178 -14.93 -17.33 4.98
CA GLU A 178 -15.79 -18.39 4.50
C GLU A 178 -17.24 -18.12 4.92
N VAL A 179 -18.14 -18.08 3.95
CA VAL A 179 -19.58 -18.08 4.18
C VAL A 179 -20.09 -19.48 3.85
N LEU A 180 -20.58 -20.18 4.85
CA LEU A 180 -21.02 -21.57 4.79
C LEU A 180 -22.53 -21.66 4.56
N ASN A 181 -22.96 -22.81 4.04
CA ASN A 181 -24.38 -23.15 3.90
C ASN A 181 -25.21 -22.09 3.16
N VAL A 182 -24.67 -21.57 2.05
CA VAL A 182 -25.31 -20.52 1.26
C VAL A 182 -26.47 -21.07 0.43
N GLU A 183 -27.66 -20.52 0.64
CA GLU A 183 -28.87 -20.80 -0.14
C GLU A 183 -29.01 -19.85 -1.33
N ASN A 184 -29.72 -20.30 -2.37
CA ASN A 184 -30.04 -19.51 -3.58
C ASN A 184 -28.82 -19.00 -4.37
N MET A 185 -27.68 -19.70 -4.31
CA MET A 185 -26.53 -19.37 -5.15
C MET A 185 -26.90 -19.48 -6.64
N SER A 186 -26.78 -18.37 -7.36
CA SER A 186 -27.03 -18.30 -8.80
C SER A 186 -25.84 -17.66 -9.53
N PRO A 187 -25.46 -18.15 -10.72
CA PRO A 187 -24.46 -17.48 -11.56
C PRO A 187 -24.97 -16.15 -12.15
N GLU A 188 -26.27 -15.89 -12.12
CA GLU A 188 -26.88 -14.66 -12.65
C GLU A 188 -26.87 -13.50 -11.65
N LEU A 189 -26.55 -13.78 -10.38
CA LEU A 189 -26.48 -12.81 -9.31
C LEU A 189 -25.00 -12.54 -9.00
N ASP A 190 -24.49 -11.34 -9.28
CA ASP A 190 -23.13 -10.94 -8.86
C ASP A 190 -23.13 -10.72 -7.34
N VAL A 191 -22.01 -11.03 -6.69
CA VAL A 191 -21.86 -10.92 -5.23
C VAL A 191 -20.42 -10.48 -4.93
N SER A 192 -20.26 -9.52 -4.03
CA SER A 192 -18.97 -9.09 -3.49
C SER A 192 -19.03 -8.89 -1.99
N GLY A 193 -17.88 -8.99 -1.33
CA GLY A 193 -17.75 -8.71 0.09
C GLY A 193 -17.13 -7.33 0.34
N ALA A 194 -17.31 -6.78 1.53
CA ALA A 194 -16.48 -5.71 2.04
C ALA A 194 -16.27 -5.82 3.55
N LEU A 195 -15.08 -5.43 4.03
CA LEU A 195 -14.75 -5.47 5.45
C LEU A 195 -14.38 -4.07 5.93
N SER A 196 -14.98 -3.66 7.04
CA SER A 196 -14.80 -2.32 7.61
C SER A 196 -13.77 -2.28 8.74
N SER A 197 -13.37 -1.06 9.08
CA SER A 197 -12.44 -0.73 10.16
C SER A 197 -11.03 -1.30 9.94
N MET A 198 -10.64 -1.42 8.66
CA MET A 198 -9.31 -1.84 8.25
C MET A 198 -8.33 -0.68 8.28
N ALA A 199 -7.03 -0.95 8.37
CA ALA A 199 -6.02 0.09 8.32
C ALA A 199 -5.75 0.55 6.88
N GLU A 200 -5.81 1.86 6.66
CA GLU A 200 -5.51 2.48 5.37
C GLU A 200 -4.03 2.33 4.96
N CYS A 201 -3.14 2.44 5.95
CA CYS A 201 -1.72 2.55 5.75
C CYS A 201 -0.92 1.58 6.62
N TRP A 202 0.32 1.31 6.20
CA TRP A 202 1.35 0.69 7.02
C TRP A 202 2.54 1.63 7.21
N ARG A 203 2.93 1.85 8.47
CA ARG A 203 4.13 2.62 8.82
C ARG A 203 5.31 1.69 8.95
N ILE A 204 6.17 1.67 7.93
CA ILE A 204 7.30 0.73 7.85
C ILE A 204 8.27 0.93 9.03
N GLU A 205 8.58 2.18 9.36
CA GLU A 205 9.48 2.50 10.47
C GLU A 205 8.96 1.93 11.81
N ALA A 206 7.70 2.19 12.13
CA ALA A 206 7.09 1.76 13.38
C ALA A 206 6.63 0.29 13.34
N ASN A 207 6.69 -0.35 12.17
CA ASN A 207 6.22 -1.69 11.89
C ASN A 207 4.81 -1.96 12.43
N LYS A 208 3.86 -1.06 12.10
CA LYS A 208 2.47 -1.15 12.57
C LYS A 208 1.46 -0.57 11.58
N PRO A 209 0.18 -0.96 11.70
CA PRO A 209 -0.91 -0.29 10.99
C PRO A 209 -0.99 1.21 11.33
N SER A 210 -1.48 2.01 10.39
CA SER A 210 -1.57 3.47 10.49
C SER A 210 -2.64 4.02 9.54
N GLY A 211 -2.80 5.34 9.49
CA GLY A 211 -3.79 6.01 8.65
C GLY A 211 -5.19 5.93 9.24
N MET A 212 -6.20 6.19 8.41
CA MET A 212 -7.60 6.14 8.84
C MET A 212 -8.13 4.71 8.84
N LEU A 213 -9.32 4.55 9.44
CA LEU A 213 -10.15 3.37 9.25
C LEU A 213 -10.82 3.41 7.88
N VAL A 214 -10.75 2.30 7.16
CA VAL A 214 -11.26 2.18 5.79
C VAL A 214 -12.08 0.90 5.60
N THR A 215 -12.96 0.94 4.61
CA THR A 215 -13.70 -0.23 4.14
C THR A 215 -13.04 -0.79 2.88
N MET A 216 -12.72 -2.09 2.89
CA MET A 216 -12.05 -2.79 1.80
C MET A 216 -13.00 -3.79 1.13
N PRO A 217 -13.48 -3.52 -0.10
CA PRO A 217 -14.26 -4.49 -0.87
C PRO A 217 -13.35 -5.51 -1.57
N PHE A 218 -13.86 -6.74 -1.68
CA PHE A 218 -13.23 -7.90 -2.31
C PHE A 218 -14.22 -8.73 -3.11
N GLU A 219 -13.67 -9.51 -4.04
CA GLU A 219 -14.41 -10.56 -4.71
C GLU A 219 -14.72 -11.72 -3.74
N LEU A 220 -15.92 -12.29 -3.86
CA LEU A 220 -16.31 -13.53 -3.21
C LEU A 220 -16.38 -14.65 -4.26
N GLN A 221 -15.45 -15.60 -4.17
CA GLN A 221 -15.43 -16.78 -5.02
C GLN A 221 -16.56 -17.73 -4.62
N ARG A 222 -17.29 -18.26 -5.60
CA ARG A 222 -18.35 -19.24 -5.39
C ARG A 222 -17.82 -20.67 -5.45
N CYS A 223 -18.10 -21.44 -4.43
CA CYS A 223 -17.89 -22.88 -4.37
C CYS A 223 -19.26 -23.59 -4.33
N TYR A 224 -19.88 -23.77 -5.50
CA TYR A 224 -21.25 -24.28 -5.62
C TYR A 224 -21.45 -25.66 -4.99
N ASP A 225 -20.51 -26.58 -5.20
CA ASP A 225 -20.61 -27.96 -4.69
C ASP A 225 -20.60 -28.01 -3.16
N GLU A 226 -19.93 -27.04 -2.53
CA GLU A 226 -19.84 -26.91 -1.07
C GLU A 226 -20.88 -25.95 -0.50
N LYS A 227 -21.65 -25.26 -1.36
CA LYS A 227 -22.53 -24.14 -0.99
C LYS A 227 -21.82 -23.06 -0.17
N LYS A 228 -20.64 -22.62 -0.65
CA LYS A 228 -19.82 -21.62 0.06
C LYS A 228 -19.48 -20.41 -0.81
N LEU A 229 -19.25 -19.29 -0.13
CA LEU A 229 -18.49 -18.15 -0.65
C LEU A 229 -17.14 -18.07 0.07
N ILE A 230 -16.06 -17.84 -0.67
CA ILE A 230 -14.71 -17.76 -0.11
C ILE A 230 -14.01 -16.50 -0.61
N ALA A 231 -13.31 -15.81 0.29
CA ALA A 231 -12.34 -14.77 -0.08
C ALA A 231 -11.02 -15.00 0.66
N ARG A 232 -9.92 -14.70 -0.02
CA ARG A 232 -8.58 -14.63 0.58
C ARG A 232 -7.89 -13.37 0.09
N PHE A 233 -7.39 -12.57 1.02
CA PHE A 233 -6.77 -11.29 0.70
C PHE A 233 -5.79 -10.84 1.77
N ALA A 234 -4.91 -9.91 1.42
CA ALA A 234 -3.98 -9.28 2.34
C ALA A 234 -4.56 -7.96 2.87
N SER A 235 -4.11 -7.53 4.05
CA SER A 235 -4.38 -6.19 4.58
C SER A 235 -3.16 -5.67 5.35
N PHE A 236 -3.07 -4.34 5.51
CA PHE A 236 -2.16 -3.71 6.46
C PHE A 236 -2.60 -3.87 7.93
N GLY A 237 -3.60 -4.72 8.17
CA GLY A 237 -4.17 -4.97 9.48
C GLY A 237 -5.42 -4.14 9.72
N HIS A 238 -5.74 -3.94 10.99
CA HIS A 238 -6.95 -3.28 11.44
C HIS A 238 -6.66 -2.43 12.68
N CYS A 239 -7.57 -1.53 13.05
CA CYS A 239 -7.52 -0.79 14.33
C CYS A 239 -6.16 -0.09 14.60
N PRO A 240 -5.70 0.85 13.74
CA PRO A 240 -4.36 1.45 13.85
C PRO A 240 -4.12 2.24 15.15
N ASP A 241 -5.18 2.80 15.75
CA ASP A 241 -5.11 3.62 16.96
C ASP A 241 -5.77 2.94 18.18
N SER A 242 -6.99 2.43 18.01
CA SER A 242 -7.75 1.72 19.05
C SER A 242 -8.64 0.66 18.42
N GLU A 243 -9.04 -0.33 19.24
CA GLU A 243 -10.03 -1.34 18.84
C GLU A 243 -11.34 -0.68 18.38
N ASP A 244 -11.91 -1.19 17.29
CA ASP A 244 -13.17 -0.75 16.71
C ASP A 244 -14.06 -1.97 16.38
N LYS A 245 -15.34 -1.73 16.12
CA LYS A 245 -16.26 -2.73 15.60
C LYS A 245 -15.88 -3.04 14.15
N HIS A 246 -15.90 -4.33 13.82
CA HIS A 246 -15.73 -4.81 12.45
C HIS A 246 -17.04 -5.37 11.92
N THR A 247 -17.44 -4.89 10.76
CA THR A 247 -18.60 -5.40 10.04
C THR A 247 -18.17 -5.94 8.69
N PHE A 248 -18.54 -7.19 8.41
CA PHE A 248 -18.43 -7.82 7.11
C PHE A 248 -19.75 -7.65 6.36
N PHE A 249 -19.66 -7.04 5.18
CA PHE A 249 -20.79 -6.80 4.29
C PHE A 249 -20.76 -7.75 3.10
N ILE A 250 -21.94 -8.17 2.65
CA ILE A 250 -22.13 -8.88 1.38
C ILE A 250 -23.08 -8.07 0.53
N TYR A 251 -22.65 -7.65 -0.66
CA TYR A 251 -23.45 -6.92 -1.63
C TYR A 251 -23.82 -7.82 -2.79
N THR A 252 -25.00 -7.59 -3.38
CA THR A 252 -25.49 -8.33 -4.53
C THR A 252 -25.85 -7.39 -5.70
N SER A 253 -25.85 -7.90 -6.93
CA SER A 253 -26.17 -7.09 -8.12
C SER A 253 -27.62 -6.58 -8.19
N ASN A 254 -28.54 -7.15 -7.41
CA ASN A 254 -29.94 -6.69 -7.30
C ASN A 254 -30.15 -5.63 -6.19
N GLN A 255 -29.07 -5.00 -5.70
CA GLN A 255 -29.11 -3.94 -4.69
C GLN A 255 -29.61 -4.41 -3.32
N THR A 256 -29.26 -5.64 -2.94
CA THR A 256 -29.42 -6.15 -1.57
C THR A 256 -28.05 -6.15 -0.90
N TYR A 257 -28.00 -5.84 0.39
CA TYR A 257 -26.82 -6.11 1.18
C TYR A 257 -27.16 -6.79 2.51
N TYR A 258 -26.15 -7.45 3.06
CA TYR A 258 -26.15 -8.12 4.35
C TYR A 258 -24.97 -7.60 5.15
N ASP A 259 -25.11 -7.53 6.47
CA ASP A 259 -24.03 -7.16 7.37
C ASP A 259 -23.92 -8.15 8.54
N PHE A 260 -22.68 -8.41 8.96
CA PHE A 260 -22.34 -9.33 10.03
C PHE A 260 -21.31 -8.68 10.94
N ASP A 261 -21.56 -8.65 12.25
CA ASP A 261 -20.54 -8.26 13.23
C ASP A 261 -19.47 -9.36 13.30
N VAL A 262 -18.23 -9.05 12.92
CA VAL A 262 -17.11 -10.00 12.93
C VAL A 262 -16.01 -9.56 13.90
N THR A 263 -16.32 -8.62 14.80
CA THR A 263 -15.35 -8.00 15.71
C THR A 263 -14.60 -9.03 16.55
N ASN A 264 -15.32 -9.97 17.14
CA ASN A 264 -14.72 -11.00 17.99
C ASN A 264 -13.80 -11.95 17.20
N GLN A 265 -14.15 -12.27 15.95
CA GLN A 265 -13.35 -13.16 15.11
C GLN A 265 -12.05 -12.49 14.67
N ILE A 266 -12.07 -11.18 14.41
CA ILE A 266 -10.86 -10.41 14.04
C ILE A 266 -9.96 -10.16 15.25
N HIS A 267 -10.53 -9.92 16.43
CA HIS A 267 -9.77 -9.69 17.66
C HIS A 267 -9.33 -10.99 18.37
N ASP A 268 -9.77 -12.16 17.91
CA ASP A 268 -9.30 -13.43 18.45
C ASP A 268 -7.83 -13.67 18.08
N LYS A 269 -7.00 -13.78 19.12
CA LYS A 269 -5.56 -14.01 18.97
C LYS A 269 -5.22 -15.48 18.68
N SER A 270 -6.20 -16.39 18.73
CA SER A 270 -6.01 -17.82 18.49
C SER A 270 -5.59 -18.14 17.05
N SER A 271 -6.05 -17.36 16.07
CA SER A 271 -5.71 -17.51 14.64
C SER A 271 -4.28 -17.07 14.29
N GLY A 272 -3.59 -16.42 15.23
CA GLY A 272 -2.25 -15.87 15.05
C GLY A 272 -2.26 -14.51 14.35
N LEU A 273 -1.34 -13.62 14.73
CA LEU A 273 -1.33 -12.21 14.28
C LEU A 273 -1.14 -12.02 12.75
N LYS A 274 -0.81 -13.09 12.02
CA LYS A 274 -0.53 -13.08 10.58
C LYS A 274 -1.62 -13.71 9.73
N HIS A 275 -2.60 -14.36 10.34
CA HIS A 275 -3.71 -14.97 9.63
C HIS A 275 -5.00 -14.80 10.43
N ILE A 276 -5.99 -14.15 9.83
CA ILE A 276 -7.32 -13.96 10.43
C ILE A 276 -8.32 -14.78 9.62
N HIS A 277 -9.10 -15.62 10.30
CA HIS A 277 -10.10 -16.46 9.68
C HIS A 277 -11.49 -16.07 10.20
N ILE A 278 -12.36 -15.68 9.28
CA ILE A 278 -13.74 -15.27 9.55
C ILE A 278 -14.67 -16.31 8.94
N VAL A 279 -15.60 -16.82 9.74
CA VAL A 279 -16.62 -17.77 9.31
C VAL A 279 -17.99 -17.18 9.58
N ILE A 280 -18.84 -17.19 8.55
CA ILE A 280 -20.27 -16.90 8.64
C ILE A 280 -21.02 -18.19 8.27
N ASP A 281 -22.01 -18.59 9.06
CA ASP A 281 -22.81 -19.78 8.77
C ASP A 281 -24.27 -19.41 8.46
N GLY A 282 -24.73 -19.80 7.27
CA GLY A 282 -26.09 -19.58 6.83
C GLY A 282 -26.28 -18.21 6.20
N LEU A 283 -26.39 -18.19 4.87
CA LEU A 283 -26.74 -17.00 4.11
C LEU A 283 -27.77 -17.37 3.07
N LYS A 284 -28.90 -16.67 3.04
CA LYS A 284 -29.90 -16.84 1.99
C LYS A 284 -29.87 -15.69 1.01
N LEU A 285 -29.24 -15.91 -0.14
CA LEU A 285 -29.19 -14.94 -1.22
C LEU A 285 -30.58 -14.71 -1.83
N PRO A 286 -30.83 -13.54 -2.45
CA PRO A 286 -32.09 -13.29 -3.13
C PRO A 286 -32.28 -14.27 -4.30
N SER A 287 -33.54 -14.66 -4.53
CA SER A 287 -33.90 -15.51 -5.67
C SER A 287 -33.69 -14.77 -7.00
N ALA A 288 -33.24 -15.49 -8.03
CA ALA A 288 -33.07 -14.93 -9.38
C ALA A 288 -34.40 -14.51 -10.04
N GLU A 289 -35.54 -15.05 -9.59
CA GLU A 289 -36.87 -14.68 -10.08
C GLU A 289 -37.38 -13.41 -9.37
N GLY A 290 -37.17 -12.24 -9.98
CA GLY A 290 -37.68 -10.99 -9.42
C GLY A 290 -37.02 -9.72 -9.95
N GLY A 291 -36.74 -9.65 -11.24
CA GLY A 291 -36.20 -8.45 -11.88
C GLY A 291 -37.24 -7.33 -11.95
N MET A 292 -37.30 -6.47 -10.93
CA MET A 292 -37.65 -5.07 -11.13
C MET A 292 -36.44 -4.23 -10.73
N SER A 293 -35.94 -3.45 -11.68
CA SER A 293 -34.84 -2.49 -11.50
C SER A 293 -35.18 -1.53 -10.36
N PRO A 294 -34.41 -1.49 -9.26
CA PRO A 294 -34.60 -0.44 -8.28
C PRO A 294 -34.06 0.88 -8.86
N SER A 295 -34.81 1.95 -8.58
CA SER A 295 -34.45 3.33 -8.92
C SER A 295 -33.18 3.77 -8.19
N ILE A 296 -32.65 4.93 -8.60
CA ILE A 296 -31.34 5.54 -8.27
C ILE A 296 -31.03 5.73 -6.77
N ASP A 297 -31.92 5.36 -5.84
CA ASP A 297 -31.75 5.48 -4.38
C ASP A 297 -31.98 4.15 -3.59
N GLY A 298 -31.97 2.97 -4.24
CA GLY A 298 -32.68 1.77 -3.73
C GLY A 298 -31.87 0.56 -3.21
N TRP A 299 -30.97 0.73 -2.25
CA TRP A 299 -30.46 -0.44 -1.49
C TRP A 299 -31.51 -0.90 -0.47
N ASN A 300 -31.88 -2.17 -0.51
CA ASN A 300 -32.76 -2.75 0.49
C ASN A 300 -31.93 -3.40 1.59
N ASP A 301 -32.04 -2.85 2.79
CA ASP A 301 -31.56 -3.49 4.02
C ASP A 301 -32.33 -4.79 4.21
N VAL A 302 -31.62 -5.89 4.44
CA VAL A 302 -32.24 -7.10 4.97
C VAL A 302 -32.12 -7.00 6.49
N GLU A 303 -33.24 -6.75 7.18
CA GLU A 303 -33.27 -6.63 8.65
C GLU A 303 -32.61 -7.85 9.32
N ASP A 304 -31.59 -7.55 10.14
CA ASP A 304 -30.99 -8.35 11.22
C ASP A 304 -30.98 -9.87 10.99
N ASN A 305 -29.93 -10.37 10.34
CA ASN A 305 -29.61 -11.79 10.46
C ASN A 305 -28.89 -11.98 11.81
N ASP A 306 -29.67 -12.15 12.87
CA ASP A 306 -29.25 -12.75 14.15
C ASP A 306 -28.79 -14.19 13.87
N ILE A 307 -27.63 -14.35 13.25
CA ILE A 307 -26.95 -15.63 13.14
C ILE A 307 -26.22 -15.82 14.46
N GLU A 308 -26.55 -16.90 15.18
CA GLU A 308 -25.80 -17.29 16.38
C GLU A 308 -24.34 -17.52 16.00
N MET A 309 -23.50 -16.54 16.30
CA MET A 309 -22.06 -16.66 16.22
C MET A 309 -21.55 -17.46 17.40
N ASN A 310 -21.16 -18.71 17.16
CA ASN A 310 -20.45 -19.54 18.14
C ASN A 310 -18.94 -19.27 18.10
#